data_AF-A0A1J1CRD9-F1
#
_entry.id   AF-A0A1J1CRD9-F1
#
_cell.length_a   1.000
_cell.length_b   1.000
_cell.length_c   1.000
_cell.angle_alpha   90.00
_cell.angle_beta   90.00
_cell.angle_gamma   90.00
#
_symmetry.space_group_name_H-M   'P 1'
#
loop_
_entity.id
_entity.type
_entity.pdbx_description
1 polymer ?
#
loop_
_entity_poly.entity_id
_entity_poly.type
_entity_poly.pdbx_seq_one_letter_code
_entity_poly.pdbx_strand_id
1 'polypeptide(L)'
;MKKSIDRACYVSILPDLYINEPSDGLILIDKISKTYYELATDTPCDRSDLTCLNTDYQNGNLNILMEIKENLSFTHIVRDSHGFIFAVEIVNL
;
A
#
# COMPACT_ATOMS: atom_id res chain seq x y z
N MET A 1 -8.55 -9.47 19.35
CA MET A 1 -9.12 -8.76 18.19
C MET A 1 -8.45 -9.29 16.95
N LYS A 2 -9.22 -9.67 15.93
CA LYS A 2 -8.67 -10.24 14.70
C LYS A 2 -8.45 -9.07 13.74
N LYS A 3 -7.23 -8.84 13.26
CA LYS A 3 -6.97 -7.80 12.26
C LYS A 3 -7.09 -8.38 10.85
N SER A 4 -7.55 -7.59 9.88
CA SER A 4 -7.60 -7.98 8.46
C SER A 4 -7.37 -6.78 7.56
N ILE A 5 -7.03 -7.06 6.30
CA ILE A 5 -6.97 -6.07 5.23
C ILE A 5 -8.36 -5.96 4.60
N ASP A 6 -9.01 -4.80 4.72
CA ASP A 6 -10.33 -4.51 4.13
C ASP A 6 -10.20 -4.07 2.67
N ARG A 7 -9.21 -3.21 2.39
CA ARG A 7 -8.99 -2.59 1.07
C ARG A 7 -7.53 -2.55 0.72
N ALA A 8 -7.26 -2.57 -0.58
CA ALA A 8 -5.92 -2.37 -1.10
C ALA A 8 -5.94 -1.72 -2.48
N CYS A 9 -4.85 -1.06 -2.84
CA CYS A 9 -4.55 -0.69 -4.23
C CYS A 9 -3.06 -0.90 -4.51
N TYR A 10 -2.72 -1.05 -5.79
CA TYR A 10 -1.34 -1.15 -6.25
C TYR A 10 -0.57 0.15 -6.01
N VAL A 11 0.74 0.00 -5.76
CA VAL A 11 1.65 1.11 -5.51
C VAL A 11 2.86 1.00 -6.42
N SER A 12 3.15 2.08 -7.11
CA SER A 12 4.40 2.29 -7.85
C SER A 12 5.39 3.08 -7.00
N ILE A 13 6.68 2.78 -7.11
CA ILE A 13 7.73 3.66 -6.58
C ILE A 13 8.15 4.59 -7.71
N LEU A 14 7.95 5.89 -7.52
CA LEU A 14 8.36 6.90 -8.48
C LEU A 14 9.84 7.24 -8.32
N PRO A 15 10.64 7.15 -9.40
CA PRO A 15 12.00 7.71 -9.42
C PRO A 15 11.96 9.24 -9.33
N ASP A 16 13.02 9.83 -8.79
CA ASP A 16 13.10 11.29 -8.58
C ASP A 16 12.84 12.12 -9.85
N LEU A 17 13.19 11.59 -11.02
CA LEU A 17 12.98 12.27 -12.30
C LEU A 17 11.50 12.48 -12.64
N TYR A 18 10.60 11.65 -12.11
CA TYR A 18 9.19 11.63 -12.47
C TYR A 18 8.27 12.31 -11.44
N ILE A 19 8.81 12.83 -10.33
CA ILE A 19 8.00 13.45 -9.25
C ILE A 19 7.20 14.67 -9.74
N ASN A 20 7.71 15.39 -10.73
CA ASN A 20 7.08 16.60 -11.26
C ASN A 20 6.16 16.33 -12.45
N GLU A 21 6.05 15.06 -12.90
CA GLU A 21 5.11 14.71 -13.95
C GLU A 21 3.70 14.65 -13.37
N PRO A 22 2.67 15.01 -14.17
CA PRO A 22 1.29 14.80 -13.76
C PRO A 22 1.05 13.32 -13.47
N SER A 23 0.53 13.04 -12.28
CA SER A 23 0.12 11.71 -11.85
C SER A 23 -1.38 11.73 -11.63
N ASP A 24 -2.07 10.71 -12.13
CA ASP A 24 -3.48 10.47 -11.84
C ASP A 24 -3.67 9.79 -10.46
N GLY A 25 -2.57 9.34 -9.84
CA GLY A 25 -2.55 8.69 -8.54
C GLY A 25 -2.31 9.63 -7.36
N LEU A 26 -2.49 9.11 -6.15
CA LEU A 26 -2.13 9.82 -4.92
C LEU A 26 -0.66 9.57 -4.60
N ILE A 27 0.14 10.64 -4.51
CA ILE A 27 1.56 10.54 -4.16
C ILE A 27 1.75 10.69 -2.65
N LEU A 28 2.38 9.69 -2.04
CA LEU A 28 2.85 9.70 -0.65
C LEU A 28 4.37 9.69 -0.60
N ILE A 29 4.93 10.40 0.39
CA ILE A 29 6.38 10.53 0.53
C ILE A 29 6.79 9.99 1.89
N ASP A 30 7.60 8.93 1.89
CA ASP A 30 8.38 8.59 3.08
C ASP A 30 9.54 9.57 3.20
N LYS A 31 9.40 10.55 4.11
CA LYS A 31 10.40 11.60 4.32
C LYS A 31 11.72 11.09 4.87
N ILE A 32 11.75 9.89 5.47
CA ILE A 32 12.96 9.30 6.04
C ILE A 32 13.81 8.71 4.91
N SER A 33 13.23 7.81 4.12
CA SER A 33 13.92 7.17 2.99
C SER A 33 13.97 8.02 1.72
N LYS A 34 13.17 9.10 1.67
CA LYS A 34 12.90 9.91 0.47
C LYS A 34 12.31 9.07 -0.68
N THR A 35 11.48 8.08 -0.35
CA THR A 35 10.77 7.26 -1.34
C THR A 35 9.41 7.87 -1.66
N TYR A 36 9.11 7.98 -2.95
CA TYR A 36 7.83 8.46 -3.46
C TYR A 36 6.98 7.27 -3.88
N TYR A 37 5.82 7.13 -3.26
CA TYR A 37 4.85 6.08 -3.54
C TYR A 37 3.66 6.68 -4.26
N GLU A 38 3.36 6.19 -5.45
CA GLU A 38 2.16 6.54 -6.20
C GLU A 38 1.11 5.44 -6.02
N LEU A 39 -0.02 5.80 -5.46
CA LEU A 39 -1.13 4.90 -5.17
C LEU A 39 -2.17 4.99 -6.30
N ALA A 40 -2.45 3.85 -6.94
CA ALA A 40 -3.50 3.72 -7.96
C ALA A 40 -4.90 3.63 -7.32
N THR A 41 -5.34 4.70 -6.65
CA THR A 41 -6.55 4.70 -5.81
C THR A 41 -7.87 4.53 -6.56
N ASP A 42 -7.86 4.77 -7.87
CA ASP A 42 -8.99 4.54 -8.78
C ASP A 42 -9.12 3.09 -9.24
N THR A 43 -8.08 2.29 -9.01
CA THR A 43 -7.97 0.89 -9.44
C THR A 43 -7.75 -0.02 -8.22
N PRO A 44 -8.82 -0.25 -7.42
CA PRO A 44 -8.72 -1.07 -6.22
C PRO A 44 -8.38 -2.52 -6.57
N CYS A 45 -7.63 -3.17 -5.67
CA CYS A 45 -7.34 -4.60 -5.75
C CYS A 45 -8.62 -5.43 -5.77
N ASP A 46 -8.61 -6.50 -6.55
CA ASP A 46 -9.76 -7.39 -6.63
C ASP A 46 -9.83 -8.35 -5.43
N ARG A 47 -10.85 -9.22 -5.43
CA ARG A 47 -11.05 -10.18 -4.33
C ARG A 47 -9.90 -11.19 -4.20
N SER A 48 -9.27 -11.57 -5.30
CA SER A 48 -8.17 -12.53 -5.30
C SER A 48 -6.93 -11.91 -4.68
N ASP A 49 -6.60 -10.67 -5.07
CA ASP A 49 -5.52 -9.87 -4.49
C ASP A 49 -5.71 -9.72 -2.98
N LEU A 50 -6.90 -9.31 -2.53
CA LEU A 50 -7.20 -9.14 -1.10
C LEU A 50 -7.11 -10.45 -0.31
N THR A 51 -7.44 -11.59 -0.94
CA THR A 51 -7.35 -12.91 -0.30
C THR A 51 -5.88 -13.30 -0.10
N CYS A 52 -5.05 -13.09 -1.11
CA CYS A 52 -3.60 -13.31 -1.02
C CYS A 52 -2.97 -12.39 0.03
N LEU A 53 -3.27 -11.10 0.01
CA LEU A 53 -2.78 -10.11 0.98
C LEU A 53 -3.17 -10.46 2.41
N ASN A 54 -4.43 -10.84 2.64
CA ASN A 54 -4.86 -11.28 3.97
C ASN A 54 -4.13 -12.54 4.42
N THR A 55 -3.89 -13.50 3.52
CA THR A 55 -3.14 -14.72 3.83
C THR A 55 -1.71 -14.39 4.25
N ASP A 56 -1.01 -13.55 3.48
CA ASP A 56 0.33 -13.10 3.82
C ASP A 56 0.35 -12.29 5.12
N TYR A 57 -0.67 -11.45 5.38
CA TYR A 57 -0.78 -10.71 6.63
C TYR A 57 -0.92 -11.64 7.84
N GLN A 58 -1.84 -12.62 7.79
CA GLN A 58 -2.08 -13.54 8.91
C GLN A 58 -0.87 -14.46 9.16
N ASN A 59 -0.13 -14.81 8.11
CA ASN A 59 1.07 -15.64 8.23
C ASN A 59 2.31 -14.85 8.68
N GLY A 60 2.23 -13.52 8.77
CA GLY A 60 3.37 -12.66 9.11
C GLY A 60 4.37 -12.47 7.96
N ASN A 61 3.94 -12.71 6.73
CA ASN A 61 4.77 -12.61 5.52
C ASN A 61 4.76 -11.21 4.89
N LEU A 62 3.82 -10.32 5.28
CA LEU A 62 3.81 -8.94 4.80
C LEU A 62 4.90 -8.11 5.45
N ASN A 63 5.71 -7.46 4.61
CA ASN A 63 6.68 -6.47 5.06
C ASN A 63 6.04 -5.07 5.07
N ILE A 64 5.96 -4.44 6.24
CA ILE A 64 5.46 -3.06 6.37
C ILE A 64 6.58 -2.10 5.98
N LEU A 65 6.37 -1.35 4.89
CA LEU A 65 7.33 -0.36 4.40
C LEU A 65 7.11 1.01 5.04
N MET A 66 5.85 1.40 5.24
CA MET A 66 5.49 2.70 5.81
C MET A 66 4.12 2.64 6.50
N GLU A 67 4.00 3.27 7.67
CA GLU A 67 2.69 3.60 8.26
C GLU A 67 2.19 4.93 7.70
N ILE A 68 0.95 4.95 7.22
CA ILE A 68 0.29 6.15 6.70
C ILE A 68 -0.38 6.84 7.88
N LYS A 69 0.13 8.02 8.27
CA LYS A 69 -0.39 8.84 9.38
C LYS A 69 -1.31 9.97 8.91
N GLU A 70 -1.59 10.01 7.62
CA GLU A 70 -2.45 11.00 6.99
C GLU A 70 -3.92 10.54 7.06
N ASN A 71 -4.87 11.48 6.93
CA ASN A 71 -6.30 11.16 6.96
C ASN A 71 -6.76 10.57 5.61
N LEU A 72 -6.25 9.38 5.31
CA LEU A 72 -6.50 8.63 4.08
C LEU A 72 -7.23 7.32 4.41
N SER A 73 -7.88 6.75 3.40
CA SER A 73 -8.54 5.44 3.50
C SER A 73 -7.56 4.28 3.72
N PHE A 74 -6.25 4.49 3.55
CA PHE A 74 -5.22 3.49 3.72
C PHE A 74 -4.39 3.77 4.97
N THR A 75 -3.90 2.70 5.58
CA THR A 75 -3.19 2.74 6.86
C THR A 75 -1.70 2.40 6.72
N HIS A 76 -1.32 1.60 5.72
CA HIS A 76 0.06 1.15 5.54
C HIS A 76 0.41 1.03 4.06
N ILE A 77 1.69 1.19 3.73
CA ILE A 77 2.31 0.64 2.52
C ILE A 77 3.03 -0.64 2.90
N VAL A 78 2.74 -1.72 2.18
CA VAL A 78 3.28 -3.06 2.43
C VAL A 78 3.88 -3.64 1.17
N ARG A 79 4.80 -4.59 1.34
CA ARG A 79 5.30 -5.48 0.29
C ARG A 79 4.90 -6.91 0.59
N ASP A 80 4.33 -7.59 -0.39
CA ASP A 80 3.94 -8.99 -0.30
C ASP A 80 5.12 -9.95 -0.48
N SER A 81 4.85 -11.25 -0.30
CA SER A 81 5.86 -12.30 -0.45
C SER A 81 6.39 -12.45 -1.88
N HIS A 82 5.67 -11.94 -2.89
CA HIS A 82 6.07 -11.95 -4.29
C HIS A 82 6.82 -10.68 -4.72
N GLY A 83 6.93 -9.68 -3.84
CA GLY A 83 7.65 -8.43 -4.07
C GLY A 83 6.80 -7.29 -4.61
N PHE A 84 5.48 -7.48 -4.78
CA PHE A 84 4.55 -6.40 -5.15
C PHE A 84 4.28 -5.48 -3.96
N ILE A 85 4.02 -4.21 -4.24
CA ILE A 85 3.80 -3.17 -3.23
C ILE A 85 2.35 -2.70 -3.30
N PHE A 86 1.74 -2.57 -2.13
CA PHE A 86 0.34 -2.20 -1.99
C PHE A 86 0.17 -1.15 -0.90
N ALA A 87 -0.83 -0.29 -1.07
CA ALA A 87 -1.40 0.47 0.02
C ALA A 87 -2.58 -0.31 0.58
N VAL A 88 -2.66 -0.49 1.90
CA VAL A 88 -3.66 -1.35 2.55
C VAL A 88 -4.36 -0.65 3.71
N GLU A 89 -5.64 -0.94 3.88
CA GLU A 89 -6.42 -0.60 5.07
C GLU A 89 -6.47 -1.80 6.01
N ILE A 90 -5.76 -1.72 7.14
CA ILE A 90 -5.77 -2.76 8.18
C ILE A 90 -6.76 -2.35 9.26
N VAL A 91 -7.84 -3.13 9.40
CA VAL A 91 -8.93 -2.88 10.36
C VAL A 91 -8.92 -3.92 11.48
N ASN A 92 -9.51 -3.56 12.63
CA ASN A 92 -9.85 -4.51 13.68
C ASN A 92 -11.26 -5.06 13.41
N LEU A 93 -11.39 -6.38 13.29
CA LEU A 93 -12.65 -7.12 13.27
C LEU A 93 -13.15 -7.41 14.69
#